data_AF-A0A7W0IZE9-F1
#
_entry.id   AF-A0A7W0IZE9-F1
#
_cell.length_a   1.000
_cell.length_b   1.000
_cell.length_c   1.000
_cell.angle_alpha   90.00
_cell.angle_beta   90.00
_cell.angle_gamma   90.00
#
_symmetry.space_group_name_H-M   'P 1'
#
loop_
_entity.id
_entity.type
_entity.pdbx_description
1 polymer ?
#
loop_
_entity_poly.entity_id
_entity_poly.type
_entity_poly.pdbx_seq_one_letter_code
_entity_poly.pdbx_strand_id
1 'polypeptide(L)'
;MDICSFIFPRVPGKKPVDDFIRLSTHLGKAWWSEKRRTDKRYLANRVVLDKAGKRSQERGIPFPGEITAPVHVKNDLICLRLSRGDLESSHAPAQIKSAYRRMAKQHHPDQGGDSVKFRKIHEAYQRLVEWSKTPVFIKRRGFVDKWFYDGNRNKWVQPLPK
;
A
#
# COMPACT_ATOMS: atom_id res chain seq x y z
N MET A 1 -23.42 16.74 1.36
CA MET A 1 -23.30 16.49 -0.10
C MET A 1 -23.39 14.98 -0.24
N ASP A 2 -24.55 14.48 -0.68
CA ASP A 2 -24.80 13.03 -0.69
C ASP A 2 -24.25 12.42 -1.96
N ILE A 3 -23.17 11.65 -1.84
CA ILE A 3 -22.59 10.94 -2.97
C ILE A 3 -23.42 9.69 -3.24
N CYS A 4 -24.16 9.69 -4.34
CA CYS A 4 -24.85 8.51 -4.86
C CYS A 4 -23.94 7.75 -5.83
N SER A 5 -23.99 6.43 -5.83
CA SER A 5 -23.17 5.62 -6.72
C SER A 5 -23.94 4.43 -7.29
N PHE A 6 -23.62 4.05 -8.53
CA PHE A 6 -24.12 2.84 -9.15
C PHE A 6 -23.10 1.72 -8.92
N ILE A 7 -23.40 0.82 -7.98
CA ILE A 7 -22.54 -0.31 -7.67
C ILE A 7 -23.23 -1.59 -8.13
N PHE A 8 -22.61 -2.29 -9.08
CA PHE A 8 -23.04 -3.62 -9.51
C PHE A 8 -22.08 -4.67 -8.94
N PRO A 9 -22.57 -5.79 -8.37
CA PRO A 9 -21.70 -6.83 -7.87
C PRO A 9 -20.82 -7.40 -8.98
N ARG A 10 -19.53 -7.54 -8.69
CA ARG A 10 -18.54 -8.13 -9.61
C ARG A 10 -18.75 -9.63 -9.70
N VAL A 11 -18.72 -10.18 -10.90
CA VAL A 11 -18.76 -11.65 -11.08
C VAL A 11 -17.34 -12.20 -10.95
N PRO A 12 -17.09 -13.18 -10.06
CA PRO A 12 -15.79 -13.83 -9.96
C PRO A 12 -15.34 -14.38 -11.32
N GLY A 13 -14.08 -14.12 -11.69
CA GLY A 13 -13.51 -14.58 -12.96
C GLY A 13 -13.89 -13.79 -14.22
N LYS A 14 -14.75 -12.76 -14.13
CA LYS A 14 -15.09 -11.87 -15.26
C LYS A 14 -14.24 -10.61 -15.28
N LYS A 15 -14.00 -10.07 -16.47
CA LYS A 15 -13.23 -8.84 -16.62
C LYS A 15 -14.06 -7.67 -16.08
N PRO A 16 -13.44 -6.65 -15.46
CA PRO A 16 -14.14 -5.45 -15.00
C PRO A 16 -15.00 -4.78 -16.08
N VAL A 17 -14.54 -4.81 -17.33
CA VAL A 17 -15.27 -4.25 -18.48
C VAL A 17 -16.60 -4.96 -18.73
N ASP A 18 -16.68 -6.28 -18.52
CA ASP A 18 -17.91 -7.05 -18.74
C ASP A 18 -18.97 -6.66 -17.70
N ASP A 19 -18.55 -6.51 -16.44
CA ASP A 19 -19.42 -6.05 -15.36
C ASP A 19 -19.91 -4.61 -15.60
N PHE A 20 -19.05 -3.74 -16.12
CA PHE A 20 -19.43 -2.37 -16.52
C PHE A 20 -20.44 -2.36 -17.65
N ILE A 21 -20.22 -3.15 -18.70
CA ILE A 21 -21.16 -3.29 -19.83
C ILE A 21 -22.52 -3.78 -19.34
N ARG A 22 -22.54 -4.75 -18.41
CA ARG A 22 -23.79 -5.26 -17.83
C ARG A 22 -24.55 -4.18 -17.06
N LEU A 23 -23.84 -3.41 -16.23
CA LEU A 23 -24.42 -2.27 -15.50
C LEU A 23 -25.00 -1.23 -16.47
N SER A 24 -24.21 -0.78 -17.45
CA SER A 24 -24.62 0.25 -18.39
C SER A 24 -25.81 -0.20 -19.24
N THR A 25 -25.81 -1.47 -19.66
CA THR A 25 -26.93 -2.08 -20.38
C THR A 25 -28.20 -2.12 -19.53
N HIS A 26 -28.09 -2.50 -18.25
CA HIS A 26 -29.25 -2.56 -17.34
C HIS A 26 -29.86 -1.16 -17.12
N LEU A 27 -29.03 -0.16 -16.84
CA LEU A 27 -29.49 1.23 -16.67
C LEU A 27 -30.07 1.79 -17.97
N GLY A 28 -29.43 1.52 -19.11
CA GLY A 28 -29.91 1.93 -20.43
C GLY A 28 -31.28 1.35 -20.76
N LYS A 29 -31.52 0.07 -20.45
CA LYS A 29 -32.85 -0.57 -20.62
C LYS A 29 -33.93 0.14 -19.80
N ALA A 30 -33.65 0.45 -18.54
CA ALA A 30 -34.58 1.18 -17.67
C ALA A 30 -34.86 2.60 -18.16
N TRP A 31 -33.84 3.28 -18.69
CA TRP A 31 -34.00 4.62 -19.26
C TRP A 31 -34.87 4.59 -20.52
N TRP A 32 -34.58 3.68 -21.46
CA TRP A 32 -35.32 3.58 -22.72
C TRP A 32 -36.75 3.07 -22.54
N SER A 33 -37.04 2.24 -21.54
CA SER A 33 -38.42 1.86 -21.22
C SER A 33 -39.24 3.08 -20.79
N GLU A 34 -38.72 3.92 -19.91
CA GLU A 34 -39.42 5.12 -19.44
C GLU A 34 -39.54 6.19 -20.50
N LYS A 35 -38.50 6.38 -21.31
CA LYS A 35 -38.55 7.32 -22.44
C LYS A 35 -39.58 6.88 -23.48
N ARG A 36 -39.68 5.59 -23.81
CA ARG A 36 -40.72 5.09 -24.74
C ARG A 36 -42.13 5.18 -24.15
N ARG A 37 -42.27 5.05 -22.84
CA ARG A 37 -43.56 5.11 -22.15
C ARG A 37 -44.13 6.53 -22.03
N THR A 38 -43.27 7.52 -21.75
CA THR A 38 -43.71 8.89 -21.38
C THR A 38 -43.30 9.98 -22.35
N ASP A 39 -42.38 9.67 -23.26
CA ASP A 39 -41.66 10.61 -24.12
C ASP A 39 -40.89 11.73 -23.35
N LYS A 40 -40.76 11.63 -22.03
CA LYS A 40 -40.13 12.66 -21.19
C LYS A 40 -38.75 12.22 -20.70
N ARG A 41 -37.69 12.92 -21.16
CA ARG A 41 -36.29 12.61 -20.80
C ARG A 41 -36.00 12.77 -19.31
N TYR A 42 -36.55 13.81 -18.67
CA TYR A 42 -36.30 14.07 -17.25
C TYR A 42 -36.87 12.95 -16.34
N LEU A 43 -37.99 12.35 -16.74
CA LEU A 43 -38.58 11.20 -16.01
C LEU A 43 -37.69 9.97 -16.14
N ALA A 44 -37.17 9.68 -17.34
CA ALA A 44 -36.23 8.59 -17.55
C ALA A 44 -34.92 8.80 -16.76
N ASN A 45 -34.40 10.02 -16.73
CA ASN A 45 -33.24 10.37 -15.89
C ASN A 45 -33.52 10.16 -14.41
N ARG A 46 -34.68 10.61 -13.92
CA ARG A 46 -35.09 10.41 -12.52
C ARG A 46 -35.14 8.93 -12.16
N VAL A 47 -35.73 8.09 -13.02
CA VAL A 47 -35.79 6.63 -12.78
C VAL A 47 -34.40 5.99 -12.73
N VAL A 48 -33.45 6.43 -13.57
CA VAL A 48 -32.07 5.96 -13.47
C VAL A 48 -31.41 6.45 -12.18
N LEU A 49 -31.58 7.73 -11.82
CA LEU A 49 -30.99 8.30 -10.61
C LEU A 49 -31.57 7.69 -9.32
N ASP A 50 -32.86 7.37 -9.29
CA ASP A 50 -33.52 6.70 -8.17
C ASP A 50 -32.99 5.27 -7.95
N LYS A 51 -32.44 4.64 -9.00
CA LYS A 51 -31.75 3.34 -8.90
C LYS A 51 -30.33 3.47 -8.35
N ALA A 52 -29.79 4.67 -8.19
CA ALA A 52 -28.50 4.85 -7.55
C ALA A 52 -28.62 4.55 -6.06
N GLY A 53 -27.72 3.74 -5.53
CA GLY A 53 -27.66 3.51 -4.09
C GLY A 53 -27.16 4.78 -3.40
N LYS A 54 -27.96 5.32 -2.48
CA LYS A 54 -27.44 6.21 -1.43
C LYS A 54 -26.49 5.38 -0.58
N ARG A 55 -25.26 5.83 -0.40
CA ARG A 55 -24.26 5.13 0.41
C ARG A 55 -24.58 5.32 1.90
N SER A 56 -25.74 4.83 2.35
CA SER A 56 -26.07 4.69 3.76
C SER A 56 -25.40 3.41 4.30
N GLN A 57 -24.74 3.56 5.44
CA GLN A 57 -23.94 2.57 6.19
C GLN A 57 -22.53 2.26 5.66
N GLU A 58 -21.56 2.92 6.30
CA GLU A 58 -20.60 2.23 7.17
C GLU A 58 -20.01 0.91 6.64
N ARG A 59 -19.35 0.97 5.49
CA ARG A 59 -18.03 0.35 5.44
C ARG A 59 -17.08 1.52 5.39
N GLY A 60 -16.53 1.84 6.56
CA GLY A 60 -15.59 2.93 6.76
C GLY A 60 -14.73 3.01 5.52
N ILE A 61 -14.71 4.17 4.87
CA ILE A 61 -13.81 4.43 3.75
C ILE A 61 -12.49 3.81 4.19
N PRO A 62 -11.98 2.76 3.52
CA PRO A 62 -10.70 2.20 3.91
C PRO A 62 -9.79 3.40 3.96
N PHE A 63 -9.30 3.75 5.14
CA PHE A 63 -8.33 4.82 5.23
C PHE A 63 -7.06 4.18 4.72
N PRO A 64 -6.33 4.81 3.78
CA PRO A 64 -5.13 4.17 3.32
C PRO A 64 -4.18 4.12 4.52
N GLY A 65 -3.80 2.90 4.90
CA GLY A 65 -2.86 2.66 5.98
C GLY A 65 -1.55 3.37 5.67
N GLU A 66 -0.86 3.80 6.72
CA GLU A 66 0.42 4.47 6.61
C GLU A 66 1.51 3.51 7.08
N ILE A 67 2.38 3.07 6.17
CA ILE A 67 3.56 2.30 6.50
C ILE A 67 4.75 3.24 6.57
N THR A 68 5.43 3.24 7.70
CA THR A 68 6.75 3.84 7.88
C THR A 68 7.81 2.81 7.53
N ALA A 69 8.77 3.20 6.71
CA ALA A 69 9.92 2.35 6.36
C ALA A 69 11.21 3.14 6.55
N PRO A 70 12.22 2.61 7.26
CA PRO A 70 13.51 3.27 7.40
C PRO A 70 14.21 3.32 6.04
N VAL A 71 14.78 4.48 5.71
CA VAL A 71 15.34 4.76 4.38
C VAL A 71 16.75 4.18 4.23
N HIS A 72 17.05 3.57 3.09
CA HIS A 72 18.39 3.09 2.70
C HIS A 72 19.06 2.03 3.60
N VAL A 73 18.41 1.55 4.66
CA VAL A 73 19.00 0.57 5.60
C VAL A 73 18.86 -0.90 5.19
N LYS A 74 18.13 -1.23 4.11
CA LYS A 74 17.77 -2.63 3.79
C LYS A 74 19.00 -3.53 3.64
N ASN A 75 20.03 -3.08 2.92
CA ASN A 75 21.24 -3.88 2.68
C ASN A 75 22.07 -4.00 3.96
N ASP A 76 22.13 -2.94 4.77
CA ASP A 76 22.87 -2.94 6.03
C ASP A 76 22.24 -3.89 7.06
N LEU A 77 20.91 -3.91 7.11
CA LEU A 77 20.14 -4.86 7.91
C LEU A 77 20.43 -6.30 7.51
N ILE A 78 20.52 -6.60 6.21
CA ILE A 78 20.87 -7.94 5.71
C ILE A 78 22.31 -8.31 6.14
N CYS A 79 23.26 -7.38 6.05
CA CYS A 79 24.65 -7.61 6.46
C CYS A 79 24.78 -7.93 7.96
N LEU A 80 24.01 -7.26 8.83
CA LEU A 80 24.00 -7.50 10.28
C LEU A 80 22.98 -8.57 10.73
N ARG A 81 22.20 -9.13 9.80
CA ARG A 81 21.08 -10.05 10.07
C ARG A 81 20.10 -9.48 11.10
N LEU A 82 19.72 -8.22 10.90
CA LEU A 82 18.72 -7.51 11.70
C LEU A 82 17.40 -7.38 10.92
N SER A 83 16.29 -7.35 11.64
CA SER A 83 14.97 -7.11 11.10
C SER A 83 14.59 -5.63 11.24
N ARG A 84 13.58 -5.19 10.48
CA ARG A 84 13.07 -3.80 10.60
C ARG A 84 12.57 -3.49 12.01
N GLY A 85 11.86 -4.42 12.64
CA GLY A 85 11.30 -4.24 13.99
C GLY A 85 12.37 -3.99 15.07
N ASP A 86 13.61 -4.46 14.85
CA ASP A 86 14.72 -4.19 15.76
C ASP A 86 15.07 -2.69 15.79
N LEU A 87 15.03 -2.03 14.62
CA LEU A 87 15.30 -0.59 14.51
C LEU A 87 14.18 0.30 15.05
N GLU A 88 12.96 -0.21 15.16
CA GLU A 88 11.80 0.53 15.65
C GLU A 88 11.75 0.56 17.20
N SER A 89 12.56 -0.26 17.86
CA SER A 89 12.65 -0.31 19.31
C SER A 89 13.51 0.82 19.90
N SER A 90 13.19 1.25 21.13
CA SER A 90 14.03 2.20 21.90
C SER A 90 15.48 1.69 22.12
N HIS A 91 15.68 0.38 21.95
CA HIS A 91 16.97 -0.29 22.13
C HIS A 91 17.75 -0.51 20.82
N ALA A 92 17.35 0.12 19.71
CA ALA A 92 18.00 -0.03 18.40
C ALA A 92 19.54 0.13 18.43
N PRO A 93 20.15 1.11 19.12
CA PRO A 93 21.61 1.25 19.17
C PRO A 93 22.31 0.06 19.85
N ALA A 94 21.69 -0.53 20.87
CA ALA A 94 22.22 -1.70 21.57
C ALA A 94 22.12 -2.95 20.70
N GLN A 95 21.01 -3.12 19.99
CA GLN A 95 20.81 -4.24 19.06
C GLN A 95 21.78 -4.18 17.88
N ILE A 96 22.02 -3.00 17.29
CA ILE A 96 23.00 -2.80 16.23
C ILE A 96 24.41 -3.20 16.70
N LYS A 97 24.83 -2.74 17.89
CA LYS A 97 26.13 -3.09 18.48
C LYS A 97 26.26 -4.59 18.75
N SER A 98 25.22 -5.22 19.30
CA SER A 98 25.20 -6.66 19.57
C SER A 98 25.33 -7.49 18.28
N ALA A 99 24.55 -7.14 17.26
CA ALA A 99 24.60 -7.80 15.96
C ALA A 99 25.97 -7.65 15.28
N TYR A 100 26.56 -6.45 15.32
CA TYR A 100 27.91 -6.23 14.81
C TYR A 100 28.94 -7.11 15.51
N ARG A 101 28.95 -7.18 16.85
CA ARG A 101 29.88 -8.04 17.61
C ARG A 101 29.77 -9.51 17.19
N ARG A 102 28.55 -10.00 17.00
CA ARG A 102 28.28 -11.38 16.54
C ARG A 102 28.84 -11.63 15.14
N MET A 103 28.56 -10.74 14.19
CA MET A 103 29.02 -10.89 12.81
C MET A 103 30.54 -10.69 12.66
N ALA A 104 31.11 -9.74 13.41
CA ALA A 104 32.55 -9.48 13.47
C ALA A 104 33.30 -10.70 13.98
N LYS A 105 32.82 -11.36 15.04
CA LYS A 105 33.42 -12.59 15.55
C LYS A 105 33.40 -13.71 14.50
N GLN A 106 32.29 -13.87 13.77
CA GLN A 106 32.15 -14.93 12.78
C GLN A 106 33.03 -14.74 11.53
N HIS A 107 33.25 -13.50 11.10
CA HIS A 107 33.95 -13.18 9.86
C HIS A 107 35.33 -12.55 10.07
N HIS A 108 35.88 -12.60 11.28
CA HIS A 108 37.17 -11.99 11.58
C HIS A 108 38.31 -12.64 10.77
N PRO A 109 39.16 -11.87 10.07
CA PRO A 109 40.26 -12.42 9.27
C PRO A 109 41.21 -13.29 10.11
N ASP A 110 41.53 -12.86 11.33
CA ASP A 110 42.42 -13.62 12.24
C ASP A 110 41.84 -14.98 12.68
N GLN A 111 40.53 -15.21 12.52
CA GLN A 111 39.86 -16.48 12.83
C GLN A 111 39.58 -17.30 11.56
N GLY A 112 40.25 -16.99 10.44
CA GLY A 112 40.02 -17.65 9.15
C GLY A 112 38.81 -17.12 8.39
N GLY A 113 38.32 -15.92 8.76
CA GLY A 113 37.21 -15.24 8.10
C GLY A 113 37.61 -14.51 6.82
N ASP A 114 36.61 -14.02 6.11
CA ASP A 114 36.76 -13.28 4.85
C ASP A 114 36.87 -11.77 5.12
N SER A 115 38.03 -11.19 4.83
CA SER A 115 38.34 -9.77 5.04
C SER A 115 37.42 -8.83 4.25
N VAL A 116 36.97 -9.24 3.05
CA VAL A 116 36.04 -8.45 2.22
C VAL A 116 34.66 -8.41 2.86
N LYS A 117 34.19 -9.54 3.40
CA LYS A 117 32.93 -9.60 4.14
C LYS A 117 33.00 -8.80 5.44
N PHE A 118 34.11 -8.90 6.17
CA PHE A 118 34.31 -8.12 7.39
C PHE A 118 34.22 -6.62 7.13
N ARG A 119 34.89 -6.12 6.07
CA ARG A 119 34.80 -4.71 5.68
C ARG A 119 33.35 -4.28 5.40
N LYS A 120 32.59 -5.08 4.63
CA LYS A 120 31.17 -4.79 4.35
C LYS A 120 30.31 -4.77 5.63
N ILE A 121 30.57 -5.68 6.57
CA ILE A 121 29.88 -5.71 7.88
C ILE A 121 30.20 -4.44 8.69
N HIS A 122 31.45 -4.00 8.67
CA HIS A 122 31.87 -2.78 9.36
C HIS A 122 31.25 -1.51 8.76
N GLU A 123 31.27 -1.39 7.42
CA GLU A 123 30.61 -0.28 6.70
C GLU A 123 29.11 -0.24 7.00
N ALA A 124 28.43 -1.39 6.97
CA ALA A 124 27.01 -1.50 7.32
C ALA A 124 26.72 -1.07 8.76
N TYR A 125 27.58 -1.45 9.70
CA TYR A 125 27.49 -1.01 11.09
C TYR A 125 27.62 0.50 11.24
N GLN A 126 28.63 1.12 10.61
CA GLN A 126 28.83 2.57 10.67
C GLN A 126 27.60 3.33 10.14
N ARG A 127 27.07 2.89 8.99
CA ARG A 127 25.85 3.47 8.41
C ARG A 127 24.64 3.35 9.31
N LEU A 128 24.44 2.19 9.95
CA LEU A 128 23.31 1.98 10.87
C LEU A 128 23.45 2.77 12.17
N VAL A 129 24.67 2.94 12.69
CA VAL A 129 24.91 3.81 13.85
C VAL A 129 24.59 5.26 13.52
N GLU A 130 25.04 5.76 12.36
CA GLU A 130 24.74 7.12 11.94
C GLU A 130 23.23 7.30 11.71
N TRP A 131 22.59 6.35 11.03
CA TRP A 131 21.14 6.34 10.88
C TRP A 131 20.40 6.34 12.23
N SER A 132 20.91 5.61 13.24
CA SER A 132 20.26 5.57 14.56
C SER A 132 20.29 6.91 15.31
N LYS A 133 21.23 7.80 14.99
CA LYS A 133 21.29 9.16 15.57
C LYS A 133 20.26 10.09 14.93
N THR A 134 20.04 9.94 13.62
CA THR A 134 19.09 10.76 12.86
C THR A 134 18.25 9.86 11.95
N PRO A 135 17.26 9.15 12.53
CA PRO A 135 16.53 8.13 11.79
C PRO A 135 15.58 8.78 10.78
N VAL A 136 15.81 8.49 9.50
CA VAL A 136 14.94 8.94 8.41
C VAL A 136 13.99 7.81 8.04
N PHE A 137 12.70 8.15 7.96
CA PHE A 137 11.62 7.24 7.56
C PHE A 137 10.89 7.77 6.33
N ILE A 138 10.62 6.91 5.36
CA ILE A 138 9.64 7.17 4.30
C ILE A 138 8.27 6.74 4.79
N LYS A 139 7.32 7.67 4.73
CA LYS A 139 5.90 7.40 4.93
C LYS A 139 5.27 7.03 3.58
N ARG A 140 4.72 5.83 3.49
CA ARG A 140 3.96 5.36 2.34
C ARG A 140 2.53 5.09 2.77
N ARG A 141 1.62 5.91 2.26
CA ARG A 141 0.18 5.74 2.39
C ARG A 141 -0.30 4.73 1.35
N GLY A 142 -1.26 3.85 1.67
CA GLY A 142 -1.90 2.96 0.70
C GLY A 142 -2.90 1.93 1.25
N PHE A 143 -3.57 1.21 0.36
CA PHE A 143 -4.47 0.11 0.75
C PHE A 143 -3.73 -1.22 0.76
N VAL A 144 -4.07 -2.11 1.69
CA VAL A 144 -3.44 -3.43 1.83
C VAL A 144 -3.71 -4.32 0.61
N ASP A 145 -4.90 -4.21 0.02
CA ASP A 145 -5.39 -5.12 -0.99
C ASP A 145 -5.64 -4.47 -2.37
N LYS A 146 -5.48 -3.14 -2.47
CA LYS A 146 -5.91 -2.37 -3.65
C LYS A 146 -4.86 -1.37 -4.12
N TRP A 147 -4.77 -1.24 -5.44
CA TRP A 147 -4.11 -0.10 -6.06
C TRP A 147 -4.87 1.17 -5.73
N PHE A 148 -4.16 2.24 -5.42
CA PHE A 148 -4.78 3.55 -5.24
C PHE A 148 -4.08 4.59 -6.09
N TYR A 149 -4.87 5.53 -6.59
CA TYR A 149 -4.35 6.66 -7.32
C TYR A 149 -4.06 7.81 -6.35
N ASP A 150 -2.81 8.24 -6.28
CA ASP A 150 -2.40 9.43 -5.53
C ASP A 150 -2.52 10.65 -6.45
N GLY A 151 -3.57 11.45 -6.25
CA GLY A 151 -3.81 12.66 -7.04
C GLY A 151 -2.75 13.74 -6.86
N ASN A 152 -2.12 13.83 -5.68
CA ASN A 152 -1.07 14.82 -5.42
C ASN A 152 0.22 14.48 -6.14
N ARG A 153 0.50 13.18 -6.29
CA ARG A 153 1.71 12.67 -6.96
C ARG A 153 1.48 12.28 -8.42
N ASN A 154 0.24 12.37 -8.90
CA ASN A 154 -0.20 11.95 -10.23
C ASN A 154 0.26 10.52 -10.59
N LYS A 155 0.19 9.60 -9.63
CA LYS A 155 0.79 8.25 -9.73
C LYS A 155 -0.12 7.18 -9.15
N TRP A 156 -0.15 6.03 -9.81
CA TRP A 156 -0.69 4.80 -9.24
C TRP A 156 0.29 4.22 -8.22
N VAL A 157 -0.21 3.96 -7.01
CA VAL A 157 0.56 3.37 -5.94
C VAL A 157 0.06 1.95 -5.71
N GLN A 158 1.01 1.01 -5.72
CA GLN A 158 0.74 -0.40 -5.53
C GLN A 158 0.20 -0.68 -4.11
N PRO A 159 -0.53 -1.79 -3.90
CA PRO A 159 -0.98 -2.21 -2.58
C PRO A 159 0.18 -2.32 -1.58
N LEU A 160 -0.14 -2.15 -0.29
CA LEU A 160 0.83 -2.39 0.78
C LEU A 160 1.00 -3.91 0.96
N PRO A 161 2.25 -4.41 1.07
CA PRO A 161 2.47 -5.80 1.41
C PRO A 161 1.84 -6.11 2.78
N LYS A 162 1.21 -7.29 2.89
CA LYS A 162 0.73 -7.85 4.16
C LYS A 162 1.90 -8.22 5.07
#